data_AF-A0A9D7M8H4-F1
#
_entry.id   AF-A0A9D7M8H4-F1
#
_cell.length_a   1.000
_cell.length_b   1.000
_cell.length_c   1.000
_cell.angle_alpha   90.00
_cell.angle_beta   90.00
_cell.angle_gamma   90.00
#
_symmetry.space_group_name_H-M   'P 1'
#
loop_
_entity.id
_entity.type
_entity.pdbx_description
1 polymer ?
#
loop_
_entity_poly.entity_id
_entity_poly.type
_entity_poly.pdbx_seq_one_letter_code
_entity_poly.pdbx_strand_id
1 'polypeptide(L)'
;MLKKHAILISTGLSIIFIVIATLLYPGGSIYDANSVGFDWTKNFMSNLFGEKALNGADNPARIWAFIGMIFQSLSYMLFFVNFSTKIPHKGSAKVVKYLGFSNVIFIVLIASPLHDLMIIITSTMFLAGLFISQFCSLNRDLLFLNFFA
;
A
#
# COMPACT_ATOMS: atom_id res chain seq x y z
N MET A 1 -1.22 8.51 23.38
CA MET A 1 -1.94 7.32 22.86
C MET A 1 -1.94 7.20 21.33
N LEU A 2 -2.06 8.30 20.56
CA LEU A 2 -2.09 8.25 19.08
C LEU A 2 -0.87 7.56 18.43
N LYS A 3 0.36 7.81 18.91
CA LYS A 3 1.58 7.21 18.33
C LYS A 3 1.58 5.68 18.33
N LYS A 4 0.98 5.04 19.34
CA LYS A 4 0.94 3.56 19.47
C LYS A 4 0.04 2.91 18.42
N HIS A 5 -1.06 3.58 18.07
CA HIS A 5 -2.07 3.04 17.16
C HIS A 5 -2.03 3.69 15.78
N ALA A 6 -1.01 4.50 15.49
CA ALA A 6 -0.91 5.28 14.26
C ALA A 6 -1.03 4.41 13.00
N ILE A 7 -0.33 3.26 12.97
CA ILE A 7 -0.39 2.29 11.87
C ILE A 7 -1.82 1.76 11.66
N LEU A 8 -2.50 1.38 12.75
CA LEU A 8 -3.84 0.82 12.68
C LEU A 8 -4.85 1.89 12.24
N ILE A 9 -4.73 3.11 12.76
CA ILE A 9 -5.58 4.24 12.39
C ILE A 9 -5.39 4.58 10.90
N SER A 10 -4.15 4.72 10.42
CA SER A 10 -3.89 5.00 9.00
C SER A 10 -4.38 3.88 8.09
N THR A 11 -4.23 2.62 8.51
CA THR A 11 -4.75 1.47 7.73
C THR A 11 -6.28 1.50 7.68
N GLY A 12 -6.95 1.76 8.81
CA GLY A 12 -8.40 1.87 8.87
C GLY A 12 -8.93 3.00 7.99
N LEU A 13 -8.30 4.18 8.04
CA LEU A 13 -8.66 5.31 7.17
C LEU A 13 -8.47 4.97 5.69
N SER A 14 -7.35 4.34 5.33
CA SER A 14 -7.12 3.86 3.96
C SER A 14 -8.26 2.98 3.46
N ILE A 15 -8.62 1.95 4.25
CA ILE A 15 -9.71 1.02 3.89
C ILE A 15 -11.04 1.78 3.73
N ILE A 16 -11.38 2.67 4.66
CA ILE A 16 -12.61 3.46 4.59
C ILE A 16 -12.67 4.27 3.29
N PHE A 17 -11.60 4.96 2.93
CA PHE A 17 -11.57 5.77 1.71
C PHE A 17 -11.58 4.94 0.43
N ILE A 18 -10.94 3.77 0.41
CA ILE A 18 -11.04 2.84 -0.72
C ILE A 18 -12.47 2.30 -0.86
N VAL A 19 -13.15 1.96 0.24
CA VAL A 19 -14.55 1.55 0.19
C VAL A 19 -15.45 2.69 -0.31
N ILE A 20 -15.23 3.93 0.12
CA ILE A 20 -15.96 5.08 -0.42
C ILE A 20 -15.70 5.21 -1.93
N ALA A 21 -14.46 5.03 -2.38
CA ALA A 21 -14.11 5.08 -3.79
C ALA A 21 -14.86 4.01 -4.60
N THR A 22 -14.92 2.75 -4.13
CA THR A 22 -15.63 1.69 -4.86
C THR A 22 -17.14 1.93 -4.93
N LEU A 23 -17.73 2.50 -3.87
CA LEU A 23 -19.16 2.88 -3.86
C LEU A 23 -19.49 4.02 -4.82
N LEU A 24 -18.52 4.89 -5.11
CA LEU A 24 -18.69 6.04 -6.02
C LEU A 24 -18.19 5.75 -7.44
N TYR A 25 -17.66 4.57 -7.70
CA TYR A 25 -17.21 4.21 -9.04
C TYR A 25 -18.43 4.04 -9.96
N PRO A 26 -18.50 4.75 -11.10
CA PRO A 26 -19.73 4.82 -11.89
C PRO A 26 -19.99 3.54 -12.69
N GLY A 27 -18.96 2.79 -13.07
CA GLY A 27 -19.12 1.51 -13.75
C GLY A 27 -18.11 1.22 -14.87
N GLY A 28 -18.35 0.09 -15.53
CA GLY A 28 -17.51 -0.49 -16.55
C GLY A 28 -16.49 -1.46 -15.96
N SER A 29 -16.28 -2.56 -16.66
CA SER A 29 -15.26 -3.56 -16.40
C SER A 29 -14.60 -3.98 -17.70
N ILE A 30 -13.46 -4.67 -17.61
CA ILE A 30 -12.74 -5.16 -18.79
C ILE A 30 -13.61 -6.13 -19.61
N TYR A 31 -14.51 -6.85 -18.95
CA TYR A 31 -15.41 -7.83 -19.57
C TYR A 31 -16.76 -7.23 -20.00
N ASP A 32 -17.16 -6.10 -19.41
CA ASP A 32 -18.43 -5.43 -19.70
C ASP A 32 -18.32 -3.93 -19.39
N ALA A 33 -18.18 -3.13 -20.43
CA ALA A 33 -18.10 -1.67 -20.33
C ALA A 33 -19.41 -1.02 -19.85
N ASN A 34 -20.56 -1.71 -19.92
CA ASN A 34 -21.86 -1.18 -19.49
C ASN A 34 -22.24 -1.59 -18.06
N SER A 35 -21.39 -2.38 -17.39
CA SER A 35 -21.60 -2.75 -15.99
C SER A 35 -21.70 -1.51 -15.11
N VAL A 36 -22.57 -1.57 -14.08
CA VAL A 36 -22.81 -0.44 -13.17
C VAL A 36 -22.07 -0.68 -11.86
N GLY A 37 -21.39 0.34 -11.37
CA GLY A 37 -20.65 0.26 -10.11
C GLY A 37 -19.31 -0.47 -10.21
N PHE A 38 -18.62 -0.60 -9.07
CA PHE A 38 -17.40 -1.40 -8.95
C PHE A 38 -17.71 -2.87 -8.69
N ASP A 39 -17.28 -3.74 -9.59
CA ASP A 39 -17.34 -5.20 -9.45
C ASP A 39 -15.99 -5.71 -8.91
N TRP A 40 -15.99 -6.21 -7.67
CA TRP A 40 -14.79 -6.72 -6.99
C TRP A 40 -14.13 -7.92 -7.66
N THR A 41 -14.83 -8.60 -8.58
CA THR A 41 -14.30 -9.75 -9.32
C THR A 41 -13.80 -9.39 -10.71
N LYS A 42 -14.28 -8.28 -11.28
CA LYS A 42 -14.00 -7.87 -12.66
C LYS A 42 -13.23 -6.57 -12.79
N ASN A 43 -13.19 -5.75 -11.74
CA ASN A 43 -12.44 -4.51 -11.70
C ASN A 43 -11.14 -4.67 -10.91
N PHE A 44 -10.12 -3.97 -11.40
CA PHE A 44 -8.88 -3.77 -10.66
C PHE A 44 -8.97 -2.51 -9.81
N MET A 45 -8.27 -2.51 -8.66
CA MET A 45 -8.16 -1.32 -7.81
C MET A 45 -7.58 -0.12 -8.56
N SER A 46 -6.70 -0.34 -9.53
CA SER A 46 -6.15 0.70 -10.41
C SER A 46 -7.23 1.43 -11.20
N ASN A 47 -8.38 0.80 -11.50
CA ASN A 47 -9.47 1.45 -12.22
C ASN A 47 -10.07 2.64 -11.46
N LEU A 48 -9.93 2.66 -10.13
CA LEU A 48 -10.42 3.76 -9.29
C LEU A 48 -9.65 5.07 -9.53
N PHE A 49 -8.42 5.02 -10.04
CA PHE A 49 -7.55 6.19 -10.18
C PHE A 49 -7.65 6.90 -11.54
N GLY A 50 -8.37 6.30 -12.50
CA GLY A 50 -8.58 6.88 -13.83
C GLY A 50 -9.42 8.16 -13.78
N GLU A 51 -9.18 9.10 -14.70
CA GLU A 51 -9.99 10.32 -14.82
C GLU A 51 -11.42 9.99 -15.27
N LYS A 52 -11.52 9.02 -16.17
CA LYS A 52 -12.76 8.39 -16.60
C LYS A 52 -12.80 6.96 -16.09
N ALA A 53 -14.00 6.47 -15.80
CA ALA A 53 -14.21 5.06 -15.56
C ALA A 53 -14.20 4.27 -16.88
N LEU A 54 -14.21 2.94 -16.80
CA LEU A 54 -14.14 2.09 -17.99
C LEU A 54 -15.37 2.21 -18.90
N ASN A 55 -16.49 2.66 -18.36
CA ASN A 55 -17.70 3.00 -19.12
C ASN A 55 -17.66 4.39 -19.80
N GLY A 56 -16.57 5.15 -19.65
CA GLY A 56 -16.39 6.49 -20.23
C GLY A 56 -16.97 7.65 -19.40
N ALA A 57 -17.67 7.37 -18.30
CA ALA A 57 -18.17 8.41 -17.41
C ALA A 57 -17.04 9.08 -16.60
N ASP A 58 -17.27 10.32 -16.15
CA ASP A 58 -16.38 10.96 -15.17
C ASP A 58 -16.30 10.11 -13.90
N ASN A 59 -15.09 9.97 -13.36
CA ASN A 59 -14.83 9.10 -12.23
C ASN A 59 -14.70 9.88 -10.90
N PRO A 60 -15.78 10.08 -10.14
CA PRO A 60 -15.70 10.74 -8.84
C PRO A 60 -14.98 9.88 -7.78
N ALA A 61 -14.79 8.58 -8.01
CA ALA A 61 -14.03 7.71 -7.11
C ALA A 61 -12.56 8.10 -7.00
N ARG A 62 -12.02 8.77 -8.03
CA ARG A 62 -10.59 9.10 -8.17
C ARG A 62 -10.02 9.79 -6.94
N ILE A 63 -10.67 10.84 -6.44
CA ILE A 63 -10.17 11.62 -5.31
C ILE A 63 -10.13 10.78 -4.02
N TRP A 64 -11.15 9.94 -3.81
CA TRP A 64 -11.23 9.06 -2.64
C TRP A 64 -10.18 7.97 -2.68
N ALA A 65 -9.94 7.40 -3.87
CA ALA A 65 -8.88 6.43 -4.09
C ALA A 65 -7.50 7.04 -3.79
N PHE A 66 -7.24 8.28 -4.21
CA PHE A 66 -6.00 9.00 -3.87
C PHE A 66 -5.82 9.20 -2.37
N ILE A 67 -6.86 9.66 -1.68
CA ILE A 67 -6.81 9.87 -0.23
C ILE A 67 -6.54 8.53 0.47
N GLY A 68 -7.25 7.46 0.09
CA GLY A 68 -7.03 6.12 0.65
C GLY A 68 -5.59 5.65 0.44
N MET A 69 -5.05 5.82 -0.77
CA MET A 69 -3.68 5.48 -1.09
C MET A 69 -2.68 6.26 -0.20
N ILE A 70 -2.90 7.56 0.07
CA ILE A 70 -2.03 8.38 0.93
C ILE A 70 -1.94 7.79 2.33
N PHE A 71 -3.08 7.42 2.91
CA PHE A 71 -3.12 6.76 4.20
C PHE A 71 -2.47 5.37 4.17
N GLN A 72 -2.60 4.63 3.06
CA GLN A 72 -1.94 3.34 2.89
C GLN A 72 -0.41 3.49 2.89
N SER A 73 0.13 4.40 2.09
CA SER A 73 1.57 4.63 2.04
C SER A 73 2.13 5.16 3.36
N LEU A 74 1.37 6.01 4.07
CA LEU A 74 1.74 6.45 5.41
C LEU A 74 1.80 5.26 6.39
N SER A 75 0.82 4.36 6.32
CA SER A 75 0.80 3.15 7.15
C SER A 75 2.05 2.29 6.91
N TYR A 76 2.40 2.06 5.64
CA TYR A 76 3.58 1.30 5.26
C TYR A 76 4.89 1.96 5.71
N MET A 77 5.02 3.28 5.55
CA MET A 77 6.18 4.01 6.05
C MET A 77 6.32 3.85 7.56
N LEU A 78 5.24 4.09 8.32
CA LEU A 78 5.24 3.96 9.77
C LEU A 78 5.59 2.52 10.20
N PHE A 79 5.06 1.52 9.50
CA PHE A 79 5.37 0.11 9.74
C PHE A 79 6.86 -0.16 9.59
N PHE A 80 7.46 0.14 8.43
CA PHE A 80 8.87 -0.17 8.17
C PHE A 80 9.83 0.66 9.02
N VAL A 81 9.53 1.94 9.26
CA VAL A 81 10.34 2.78 10.15
C VAL A 81 10.31 2.23 11.58
N ASN A 82 9.14 1.89 12.12
CA ASN A 82 9.04 1.32 13.46
C ASN A 82 9.72 -0.06 13.52
N PHE A 83 9.55 -0.90 12.50
CA PHE A 83 10.17 -2.22 12.45
C PHE A 83 11.70 -2.13 12.39
N SER A 84 12.25 -1.15 11.66
CA SER A 84 13.69 -0.95 11.56
C SER A 84 14.39 -0.77 12.91
N THR A 85 13.70 -0.16 13.89
CA THR A 85 14.24 0.04 15.25
C THR A 85 14.40 -1.26 16.04
N LYS A 86 13.71 -2.33 15.63
CA LYS A 86 13.77 -3.66 16.24
C LYS A 86 14.83 -4.54 15.60
N ILE A 87 15.45 -4.14 14.49
CA ILE A 87 16.46 -4.94 13.81
C ILE A 87 17.83 -4.69 14.47
N PRO A 88 18.51 -5.71 15.03
CA PRO A 88 19.81 -5.53 15.68
C PRO A 88 20.92 -5.10 14.69
N HIS A 89 20.88 -5.66 13.48
CA HIS A 89 21.86 -5.35 12.44
C HIS A 89 21.60 -3.99 11.79
N LYS A 90 22.49 -3.01 12.04
CA LYS A 90 22.34 -1.61 11.60
C LYS A 90 22.21 -1.45 10.08
N GLY A 91 22.85 -2.30 9.29
CA GLY A 91 22.73 -2.26 7.82
C GLY A 91 21.31 -2.59 7.35
N SER A 92 20.77 -3.72 7.81
CA SER A 92 19.41 -4.18 7.49
C SER A 92 18.36 -3.20 8.02
N ALA A 93 18.57 -2.64 9.21
CA ALA A 93 17.72 -1.60 9.77
C ALA A 93 17.62 -0.37 8.85
N LYS A 94 18.76 0.12 8.33
CA LYS A 94 18.77 1.26 7.39
C LYS A 94 18.04 0.95 6.10
N VAL A 95 18.27 -0.23 5.51
CA VAL A 95 17.59 -0.67 4.27
C VAL A 95 16.08 -0.66 4.46
N VAL A 96 15.58 -1.34 5.50
CA VAL A 96 14.13 -1.39 5.80
C VAL A 96 13.55 0.01 6.03
N LYS A 97 14.26 0.87 6.76
CA LYS A 97 13.83 2.26 7.00
C LYS A 97 13.67 3.05 5.69
N TYR A 98 14.64 2.98 4.78
CA TYR A 98 14.60 3.71 3.51
C TYR A 98 13.57 3.15 2.52
N LEU A 99 13.35 1.82 2.53
CA LEU A 99 12.24 1.21 1.80
C LEU A 99 10.88 1.75 2.26
N GLY A 100 10.71 2.01 3.56
CA GLY A 100 9.51 2.66 4.10
C GLY A 100 9.30 4.09 3.59
N PHE A 101 10.35 4.92 3.59
CA PHE A 101 10.25 6.32 3.14
C PHE A 101 10.01 6.46 1.64
N SER A 102 10.70 5.66 0.84
CA SER A 102 10.58 5.70 -0.62
C SER A 102 9.16 5.38 -1.10
N ASN A 103 8.43 4.54 -0.38
CA ASN A 103 7.06 4.19 -0.72
C ASN A 103 6.06 5.36 -0.65
N VAL A 104 6.34 6.40 0.15
CA VAL A 104 5.52 7.63 0.18
C VAL A 104 5.85 8.53 -1.00
N ILE A 105 7.07 8.49 -1.53
CA ILE A 105 7.49 9.35 -2.65
C ILE A 105 6.79 8.93 -3.94
N PHE A 106 6.68 7.63 -4.19
CA PHE A 106 6.13 7.09 -5.44
C PHE A 106 4.61 7.17 -5.54
N ILE A 107 3.92 7.52 -4.46
CA ILE A 107 2.45 7.52 -4.43
C ILE A 107 1.80 8.48 -5.44
N VAL A 108 2.39 9.67 -5.62
CA VAL A 108 1.88 10.68 -6.55
C VAL A 108 2.08 10.21 -7.99
N LEU A 109 3.11 9.40 -8.23
CA LEU A 109 3.45 8.91 -9.57
C LEU A 109 2.56 7.74 -10.01
N ILE A 110 1.90 7.05 -9.08
CA ILE A 110 0.85 6.08 -9.41
C ILE A 110 -0.33 6.77 -10.12
N ALA A 111 -0.61 8.03 -9.81
CA ALA A 111 -1.66 8.83 -10.48
C ALA A 111 -1.41 9.17 -11.96
N SER A 112 -0.18 8.94 -12.42
CA SER A 112 0.37 9.54 -13.64
C SER A 112 0.49 8.50 -14.76
N PRO A 113 0.92 8.88 -15.98
CA PRO A 113 1.23 7.92 -17.04
C PRO A 113 2.27 6.85 -16.64
N LEU A 114 3.02 7.08 -15.55
CA LEU A 114 3.97 6.12 -14.98
C LEU A 114 3.30 5.05 -14.10
N HIS A 115 1.96 5.03 -14.00
CA HIS A 115 1.17 4.14 -13.13
C HIS A 115 1.68 2.70 -13.11
N ASP A 116 1.75 2.04 -14.26
CA ASP A 116 2.09 0.62 -14.36
C ASP A 116 3.52 0.34 -13.89
N LEU A 117 4.46 1.21 -14.26
CA LEU A 117 5.84 1.12 -13.83
C LEU A 117 5.97 1.32 -12.31
N MET A 118 5.26 2.30 -11.76
CA MET A 118 5.30 2.61 -10.33
C MET A 118 4.67 1.49 -9.51
N ILE A 119 3.61 0.82 -9.98
CA ILE A 119 3.05 -0.35 -9.31
C ILE A 119 4.09 -1.46 -9.21
N ILE A 120 4.82 -1.76 -10.29
CA ILE A 120 5.85 -2.81 -10.30
C ILE A 120 6.97 -2.47 -9.32
N ILE A 121 7.47 -1.23 -9.37
CA ILE A 121 8.57 -0.78 -8.48
C ILE A 121 8.13 -0.82 -7.01
N THR A 122 7.01 -0.18 -6.68
CA THR A 122 6.53 -0.07 -5.29
C THR A 122 6.16 -1.42 -4.70
N SER A 123 5.50 -2.30 -5.46
CA SER A 123 5.17 -3.66 -5.00
C SER A 123 6.42 -4.50 -4.76
N THR A 124 7.41 -4.43 -5.65
CA THR A 124 8.70 -5.13 -5.48
C THR A 124 9.44 -4.64 -4.23
N MET A 125 9.50 -3.32 -4.03
CA MET A 125 10.14 -2.72 -2.85
C MET A 125 9.41 -3.11 -1.56
N PHE A 126 8.08 -3.14 -1.58
CA PHE A 126 7.26 -3.56 -0.45
C PHE A 126 7.53 -5.02 -0.08
N LEU A 127 7.50 -5.92 -1.07
CA LEU A 127 7.78 -7.35 -0.88
C LEU A 127 9.21 -7.59 -0.38
N ALA A 128 10.20 -6.91 -0.94
CA ALA A 128 11.59 -6.98 -0.47
C ALA A 128 11.71 -6.51 0.99
N GLY A 129 11.05 -5.40 1.34
CA GLY A 129 11.00 -4.90 2.71
C GLY A 129 10.39 -5.90 3.69
N LEU A 130 9.28 -6.55 3.31
CA LEU A 130 8.66 -7.60 4.11
C LEU A 130 9.58 -8.82 4.27
N PHE A 131 10.21 -9.27 3.19
CA PHE A 131 11.13 -10.42 3.20
C PHE A 131 12.32 -10.18 4.14
N ILE A 132 12.99 -9.03 4.02
CA ILE A 132 14.11 -8.66 4.91
C ILE A 132 13.64 -8.57 6.36
N SER A 133 12.47 -7.98 6.59
CA SER A 133 11.89 -7.85 7.93
C SER A 133 11.62 -9.22 8.57
N GLN A 134 11.02 -10.14 7.82
CA GLN A 134 10.74 -11.50 8.26
C GLN A 134 12.04 -12.28 8.53
N PHE A 135 13.01 -12.22 7.61
CA PHE A 135 14.30 -12.87 7.77
C PHE A 135 15.04 -12.38 9.02
N CYS A 136 15.05 -11.06 9.27
CA CYS A 136 15.65 -10.50 10.48
C CYS A 136 14.91 -10.91 11.76
N SER A 137 13.58 -11.10 11.72
CA SER A 137 12.82 -11.59 12.87
C SER A 137 13.15 -13.06 13.17
N LEU A 138 13.13 -13.91 12.15
CA LEU A 138 13.37 -15.35 12.33
C LEU A 138 14.78 -15.66 12.83
N ASN A 139 15.79 -14.97 12.29
CA ASN A 139 17.18 -15.14 12.76
C ASN A 139 17.36 -14.73 14.22
N ARG A 140 16.63 -13.72 14.70
CA ARG A 140 16.63 -13.33 16.11
C ARG A 140 16.08 -14.49 16.96
N ASP A 141 14.97 -15.09 16.56
CA ASP A 141 14.30 -16.14 17.34
C ASP A 141 15.12 -17.44 17.36
N LEU A 142 15.80 -17.79 16.25
CA LEU A 142 16.73 -18.93 16.19
C LEU A 142 17.97 -18.72 17.08
N LEU A 143 18.54 -17.52 17.09
CA LEU A 143 19.66 -17.18 18.00
C LEU A 143 19.22 -17.24 19.47
N PHE A 144 17.97 -16.83 19.77
CA PHE A 144 17.41 -16.93 21.11
C PHE A 144 17.26 -18.39 21.54
N LEU A 145 16.71 -19.27 20.69
CA LEU A 145 16.54 -20.70 21.01
C LEU A 145 17.88 -21.42 21.22
N ASN A 146 18.90 -21.12 20.42
CA ASN A 146 20.25 -21.67 20.60
C ASN A 146 20.93 -21.23 21.91
N PHE A 147 20.47 -20.16 22.56
CA PHE A 147 20.97 -19.74 23.87
C PHE A 147 20.35 -20.53 25.04
N PHE A 148 19.21 -21.19 24.82
CA PHE A 148 18.51 -22.01 25.82
C PHE A 148 18.70 -23.53 25.62
N ALA A 149 19.42 -23.95 24.58
CA ALA A 149 19.81 -25.34 24.32
C ALA A 149 21.26 -25.59 24.77
#